data_AF-A0A850QSX4-F1
#
_entry.id   AF-A0A850QSX4-F1
#
_cell.length_a   1.000
_cell.length_b   1.000
_cell.length_c   1.000
_cell.angle_alpha   90.00
_cell.angle_beta   90.00
_cell.angle_gamma   90.00
#
_symmetry.space_group_name_H-M   'P 1'
#
loop_
_entity.id
_entity.type
_entity.pdbx_description
1 polymer ?
#
loop_
_entity_poly.entity_id
_entity_poly.type
_entity_poly.pdbx_seq_one_letter_code
_entity_poly.pdbx_strand_id
1 'polypeptide(L)'
;MLWSDWPLLLSSVLAQLAIGAFLFLGGAILTGKLCFGQNDRVQRTLPGLWFLLFASLVIREVTLMFSQTYVAKPIGTETLFAISFFALALTYWFAEKQLMGNDTARKILLSCTIFMGCAYFVVGIMLRSNHLLVAMHFVATTLCGGALLAHALLVKAEHKVTEFNTWLPFIGAGIALLCLVLGIPQL
;
A
#
# COMPACT_ATOMS: atom_id res chain seq x y z
N MET A 1 13.78 -20.65 1.78
CA MET A 1 14.27 -19.36 2.33
C MET A 1 15.11 -19.68 3.54
N LEU A 2 16.30 -19.10 3.65
CA LEU A 2 17.05 -19.17 4.90
C LEU A 2 16.34 -18.28 5.92
N TRP A 3 16.35 -18.66 7.19
CA TRP A 3 15.78 -17.85 8.26
C TRP A 3 16.34 -16.42 8.24
N SER A 4 17.60 -16.23 7.81
CA SER A 4 18.26 -14.92 7.63
C SER A 4 17.53 -13.92 6.73
N ASP A 5 16.64 -14.37 5.84
CA ASP A 5 15.95 -13.48 4.88
C ASP A 5 14.65 -12.88 5.43
N TRP A 6 14.26 -13.24 6.67
CA TRP A 6 13.04 -12.76 7.31
C TRP A 6 12.89 -11.22 7.36
N PRO A 7 13.95 -10.40 7.53
CA PRO A 7 13.80 -8.94 7.56
C PRO A 7 13.38 -8.38 6.19
N LEU A 8 13.84 -8.98 5.09
CA LEU A 8 13.45 -8.60 3.73
C LEU A 8 11.98 -8.97 3.45
N LEU A 9 11.53 -10.12 3.98
CA LEU A 9 10.12 -10.49 3.95
C LEU A 9 9.27 -9.49 4.72
N LEU A 10 9.65 -9.16 5.95
CA LEU A 10 8.93 -8.18 6.77
C LEU A 10 8.85 -6.82 6.07
N SER A 11 9.98 -6.34 5.52
CA SER A 11 10.02 -5.12 4.71
C SER A 11 9.00 -5.17 3.57
N SER A 12 8.97 -6.26 2.79
CA SER A 12 8.03 -6.40 1.67
C SER A 12 6.57 -6.36 2.12
N VAL A 13 6.23 -7.03 3.22
CA VAL A 13 4.86 -7.09 3.77
C VAL A 13 4.42 -5.71 4.26
N LEU A 14 5.29 -4.97 4.94
CA LEU A 14 5.00 -3.60 5.40
C LEU A 14 4.72 -2.65 4.24
N ALA A 15 5.53 -2.73 3.18
CA ALA A 15 5.32 -1.92 1.97
C ALA A 15 4.01 -2.26 1.28
N GLN A 16 3.73 -3.56 1.08
CA GLN A 16 2.50 -4.06 0.46
C GLN A 16 1.25 -3.62 1.22
N LEU A 17 1.24 -3.77 2.55
CA LEU A 17 0.13 -3.34 3.39
C LEU A 17 -0.11 -1.84 3.30
N ALA A 18 0.96 -1.03 3.38
CA ALA A 18 0.83 0.42 3.38
C ALA A 18 0.39 0.98 2.03
N ILE A 19 0.98 0.51 0.92
CA ILE A 19 0.60 0.90 -0.45
C ILE A 19 -0.83 0.44 -0.73
N GLY A 20 -1.14 -0.81 -0.40
CA GLY A 20 -2.47 -1.38 -0.54
C GLY A 20 -3.54 -0.59 0.21
N ALA A 21 -3.29 -0.27 1.49
CA ALA A 21 -4.20 0.53 2.29
C ALA A 21 -4.42 1.92 1.70
N PHE A 22 -3.37 2.56 1.20
CA PHE A 22 -3.49 3.85 0.55
C PHE A 22 -4.27 3.77 -0.77
N LEU A 23 -4.20 2.70 -1.54
CA LEU A 23 -5.01 2.56 -2.76
C LEU A 23 -6.51 2.63 -2.45
N PHE A 24 -6.95 1.93 -1.41
CA PHE A 24 -8.36 1.98 -0.97
C PHE A 24 -8.73 3.32 -0.34
N LEU A 25 -7.89 3.87 0.54
CA LEU A 25 -8.13 5.17 1.18
C LEU A 25 -8.12 6.32 0.18
N GLY A 26 -7.12 6.35 -0.70
CA GLY A 26 -6.99 7.33 -1.77
C GLY A 26 -8.15 7.25 -2.76
N GLY A 27 -8.59 6.03 -3.10
CA GLY A 27 -9.82 5.81 -3.86
C GLY A 27 -11.05 6.39 -3.16
N ALA A 28 -11.20 6.14 -1.86
CA ALA A 28 -12.30 6.70 -1.07
C ALA A 28 -12.26 8.24 -1.04
N ILE A 29 -11.09 8.85 -0.88
CA ILE A 29 -10.89 10.31 -0.93
C ILE A 29 -11.24 10.85 -2.31
N LEU A 30 -10.84 10.18 -3.40
CA LEU A 30 -11.16 10.58 -4.77
C LEU A 30 -12.66 10.60 -5.06
N THR A 31 -13.45 9.71 -4.44
CA THR A 31 -14.91 9.71 -4.65
C THR A 31 -15.59 11.01 -4.22
N GLY A 32 -14.94 11.81 -3.35
CA GLY A 32 -15.51 13.06 -2.84
C GLY A 32 -16.73 12.88 -1.92
N LYS A 33 -17.10 11.64 -1.57
CA LYS A 33 -18.22 11.32 -0.67
C LYS A 33 -17.92 11.65 0.80
N LEU A 34 -16.65 11.86 1.14
CA LEU A 34 -16.21 12.21 2.50
C LEU A 34 -16.45 13.69 2.77
N CYS A 35 -17.14 14.00 3.87
CA CYS A 35 -17.28 15.38 4.33
C CYS A 35 -15.91 15.98 4.70
N PHE A 36 -15.75 17.30 4.65
CA PHE A 36 -14.48 17.98 4.97
C PHE A 36 -13.87 17.52 6.31
N GLY A 37 -14.67 17.44 7.37
CA GLY A 37 -14.21 16.97 8.68
C GLY A 37 -13.84 15.48 8.74
N GLN A 38 -14.40 14.64 7.85
CA GLN A 38 -14.01 13.23 7.73
C GLN A 38 -12.71 13.09 6.95
N ASN A 39 -12.55 13.85 5.86
CA ASN A 39 -11.29 13.89 5.12
C ASN A 39 -10.15 14.33 6.03
N ASP A 40 -10.30 15.40 6.82
CA ASP A 40 -9.27 15.84 7.79
C ASP A 40 -8.88 14.73 8.77
N ARG A 41 -9.85 13.99 9.32
CA ARG A 41 -9.57 12.86 10.21
C ARG A 41 -8.83 11.73 9.50
N VAL A 42 -9.20 11.40 8.26
CA VAL A 42 -8.48 10.42 7.44
C VAL A 42 -7.03 10.89 7.20
N GLN A 43 -6.82 12.15 6.82
CA GLN A 43 -5.48 12.72 6.61
C GLN A 43 -4.60 12.64 7.87
N ARG A 44 -5.19 12.74 9.07
CA ARG A 44 -4.47 12.54 10.35
C ARG A 44 -4.04 11.10 10.61
N THR A 45 -4.65 10.12 9.94
CA THR A 45 -4.27 8.70 10.07
C THR A 45 -3.15 8.29 9.11
N LEU A 46 -2.97 8.99 7.99
CA LEU A 46 -1.96 8.69 6.97
C LEU A 46 -0.51 8.65 7.47
N PRO A 47 -0.06 9.43 8.48
CA PRO A 47 1.27 9.27 9.08
C PRO A 47 1.60 7.85 9.53
N GLY A 48 0.60 7.06 9.94
CA GLY A 48 0.79 5.65 10.25
C GLY A 48 1.24 4.84 9.04
N LEU A 49 0.64 5.08 7.86
CA LEU A 49 1.05 4.43 6.61
C LEU A 49 2.44 4.88 6.17
N TRP A 50 2.76 6.17 6.35
CA TRP A 50 4.08 6.71 6.05
C TRP A 50 5.17 6.09 6.92
N PHE A 51 4.88 5.87 8.20
CA PHE A 51 5.79 5.19 9.10
C PHE A 51 6.02 3.73 8.67
N LEU A 52 4.98 3.00 8.26
CA LEU A 52 5.11 1.63 7.75
C LEU A 52 5.97 1.59 6.48
N LEU A 53 5.77 2.52 5.53
CA LEU A 53 6.58 2.62 4.32
C LEU A 53 8.02 2.99 4.63
N PHE A 54 8.25 3.98 5.49
CA PHE A 54 9.57 4.37 5.91
C PHE A 54 10.31 3.20 6.58
N ALA A 55 9.66 2.52 7.54
CA ALA A 55 10.21 1.35 8.19
C ALA A 55 10.52 0.22 7.19
N SER A 56 9.64 -0.01 6.21
CA SER A 56 9.88 -1.01 5.15
C SER A 56 11.18 -0.74 4.39
N LEU A 57 11.40 0.50 3.97
CA LEU A 57 12.58 0.90 3.20
C LEU A 57 13.85 0.84 4.07
N VAL A 58 13.77 1.32 5.31
CA VAL A 58 14.91 1.27 6.24
C VAL A 58 15.32 -0.17 6.55
N ILE A 59 14.36 -1.05 6.89
CA ILE A 59 14.66 -2.47 7.16
C ILE A 59 15.34 -3.12 5.95
N ARG A 60 14.86 -2.83 4.73
CA ARG A 60 15.46 -3.35 3.50
C ARG A 60 16.92 -2.91 3.37
N GLU A 61 17.18 -1.61 3.39
CA GLU A 61 18.53 -1.09 3.16
C GLU A 61 19.50 -1.52 4.26
N VAL A 62 19.07 -1.47 5.52
CA VAL A 62 19.88 -1.94 6.65
C VAL A 62 20.25 -3.41 6.49
N THR A 63 19.28 -4.26 6.11
CA THR A 63 19.55 -5.69 5.91
C THR A 63 20.52 -5.93 4.75
N LEU A 64 20.40 -5.16 3.66
CA LEU A 64 21.33 -5.25 2.54
C LEU A 64 22.74 -4.76 2.91
N MET A 65 22.86 -3.70 3.71
CA MET A 65 24.15 -3.18 4.20
C MET A 65 24.88 -4.21 5.09
N PHE A 66 24.14 -4.99 5.89
CA PHE A 66 24.71 -6.05 6.72
C PHE A 66 24.89 -7.39 5.98
N SER A 67 24.39 -7.51 4.75
CA SER A 67 24.61 -8.71 3.95
C SER A 67 26.08 -8.77 3.50
N GLN A 68 26.78 -9.84 3.89
CA GLN A 68 28.21 -10.04 3.59
C GLN A 68 28.50 -10.27 2.09
N THR A 69 27.46 -10.35 1.26
CA THR A 69 27.57 -10.39 -0.20
C THR A 69 27.75 -8.97 -0.74
N TYR A 70 29.00 -8.52 -0.83
CA TYR A 70 29.38 -7.27 -1.50
C TYR A 70 29.21 -7.42 -3.02
N VAL A 71 27.96 -7.51 -3.47
CA VAL A 71 27.59 -7.33 -4.88
C VAL A 71 26.76 -6.06 -4.89
N ALA A 72 27.18 -5.07 -5.68
CA ALA A 72 26.39 -3.88 -5.94
C ALA A 72 25.04 -4.31 -6.53
N LYS A 73 24.06 -4.58 -5.67
CA LYS A 73 22.75 -5.06 -6.09
C LYS A 73 21.97 -3.81 -6.48
N PRO A 74 21.69 -3.61 -7.78
CA PRO A 74 20.97 -2.43 -8.23
C PRO A 74 19.61 -2.36 -7.51
N ILE A 75 19.12 -1.14 -7.29
CA ILE A 75 17.80 -0.93 -6.71
C ILE A 75 16.79 -1.69 -7.58
N GLY A 76 16.08 -2.65 -6.97
CA GLY A 76 15.09 -3.45 -7.68
C GLY A 76 13.96 -2.56 -8.19
N THR A 77 13.41 -2.89 -9.34
CA THR A 77 12.29 -2.13 -9.95
C THR A 77 11.13 -1.95 -8.98
N GLU A 78 10.73 -3.00 -8.25
CA GLU A 78 9.70 -2.91 -7.20
C GLU A 78 10.03 -1.86 -6.12
N THR A 79 11.30 -1.79 -5.70
CA THR A 79 11.75 -0.83 -4.67
C THR A 79 11.73 0.59 -5.22
N LEU A 80 12.12 0.80 -6.49
CA LEU A 80 11.99 2.09 -7.15
C LEU A 80 10.54 2.57 -7.15
N PHE A 81 9.59 1.72 -7.55
CA PHE A 81 8.17 2.07 -7.52
C PHE A 81 7.66 2.38 -6.10
N ALA A 82 8.11 1.63 -5.09
CA ALA A 82 7.75 1.90 -3.69
C ALA A 82 8.30 3.25 -3.20
N ILE A 83 9.54 3.61 -3.55
CA ILE A 83 10.15 4.90 -3.22
C ILE A 83 9.42 6.04 -3.95
N SER A 84 9.15 5.89 -5.25
CA SER A 84 8.42 6.87 -6.04
C SER A 84 7.00 7.08 -5.50
N PHE A 85 6.32 5.99 -5.13
CA PHE A 85 5.03 6.05 -4.46
C PHE A 85 5.14 6.82 -3.14
N PHE A 86 6.09 6.48 -2.29
CA PHE A 86 6.26 7.12 -0.99
C PHE A 86 6.52 8.63 -1.11
N ALA A 87 7.37 9.04 -2.06
CA ALA A 87 7.62 10.45 -2.35
C ALA A 87 6.35 11.17 -2.79
N LEU A 88 5.62 10.63 -3.77
CA LEU A 88 4.36 11.22 -4.24
C LEU A 88 3.31 11.29 -3.13
N ALA A 89 3.21 10.23 -2.33
CA ALA A 89 2.22 10.14 -1.26
C ALA A 89 2.51 11.13 -0.12
N LEU A 90 3.78 11.33 0.24
CA LEU A 90 4.19 12.39 1.16
C LEU A 90 3.91 13.78 0.60
N THR A 91 4.25 14.03 -0.67
CA THR A 91 3.98 15.34 -1.29
C THR A 91 2.48 15.65 -1.33
N TYR A 92 1.65 14.66 -1.65
CA TYR A 92 0.20 14.77 -1.57
C TYR A 92 -0.26 15.10 -0.15
N TRP A 93 0.21 14.35 0.85
CA TRP A 93 -0.19 14.55 2.23
C TRP A 93 0.18 15.94 2.75
N PHE A 94 1.38 16.45 2.44
CA PHE A 94 1.78 17.81 2.78
C PHE A 94 0.93 18.85 2.07
N ALA A 95 0.69 18.67 0.76
CA ALA A 95 -0.12 19.60 -0.03
C ALA A 95 -1.57 19.68 0.49
N GLU A 96 -2.18 18.55 0.85
CA GLU A 96 -3.54 18.52 1.40
C GLU A 96 -3.59 19.14 2.81
N LYS A 97 -2.63 18.82 3.68
CA LYS A 97 -2.61 19.32 5.05
C LYS A 97 -2.35 20.83 5.14
N GLN A 98 -1.48 21.36 4.28
CA GLN A 98 -1.20 22.80 4.23
C GLN A 98 -2.12 23.56 3.27
N LEU A 99 -3.10 22.87 2.64
CA LEU A 99 -3.97 23.43 1.60
C LEU A 99 -3.16 24.15 0.49
N MET A 100 -2.01 23.58 0.13
CA MET A 100 -1.13 24.17 -0.89
C MET A 100 -1.70 23.92 -2.29
N GLY A 101 -1.79 25.00 -3.07
CA GLY A 101 -2.29 24.94 -4.45
C GLY A 101 -3.81 24.84 -4.55
N ASN A 102 -4.31 24.78 -5.78
CA ASN A 102 -5.75 24.68 -6.05
C ASN A 102 -6.26 23.24 -5.84
N ASP A 103 -7.56 23.08 -5.58
CA ASP A 103 -8.23 21.79 -5.38
C ASP A 103 -7.96 20.81 -6.52
N THR A 104 -7.95 21.30 -7.77
CA THR A 104 -7.63 20.50 -8.95
C THR A 104 -6.22 19.93 -8.90
N ALA A 105 -5.23 20.72 -8.45
CA ALA A 105 -3.85 20.27 -8.37
C ALA A 105 -3.69 19.16 -7.33
N ARG A 106 -4.37 19.27 -6.17
CA ARG A 106 -4.34 18.22 -5.13
C ARG A 106 -5.03 16.94 -5.57
N LYS A 107 -6.13 17.04 -6.33
CA LYS A 107 -6.78 15.88 -6.96
C LYS A 107 -5.91 15.20 -8.02
N ILE A 108 -5.21 15.97 -8.85
CA ILE A 108 -4.26 15.43 -9.83
C ILE A 108 -3.14 14.71 -9.10
N LEU A 109 -2.57 15.33 -8.05
CA LEU A 109 -1.50 14.73 -7.26
C LEU A 109 -1.93 13.43 -6.59
N LEU A 110 -3.14 13.40 -6.00
CA LEU A 110 -3.73 12.17 -5.46
C LEU A 110 -3.89 11.09 -6.53
N SER A 111 -4.35 11.46 -7.72
CA SER A 111 -4.53 10.54 -8.84
C SER A 111 -3.20 9.96 -9.32
N CYS A 112 -2.14 10.79 -9.40
CA CYS A 112 -0.79 10.36 -9.71
C CYS A 112 -0.23 9.38 -8.66
N THR A 113 -0.46 9.64 -7.37
CA THR A 113 -0.04 8.74 -6.29
C THR A 113 -0.75 7.39 -6.39
N ILE A 114 -2.06 7.38 -6.64
CA ILE A 114 -2.83 6.14 -6.84
C ILE A 114 -2.34 5.39 -8.06
N PHE A 115 -2.11 6.08 -9.18
CA PHE A 115 -1.54 5.49 -10.38
C PHE A 115 -0.19 4.83 -10.10
N MET A 116 0.69 5.48 -9.33
CA MET A 116 1.97 4.91 -8.92
C MET A 116 1.81 3.67 -8.04
N GLY A 117 0.83 3.65 -7.15
CA GLY A 117 0.50 2.47 -6.33
C GLY A 117 -0.02 1.30 -7.17
N CYS A 118 -0.85 1.59 -8.18
CA CYS A 118 -1.29 0.58 -9.16
C CYS A 118 -0.12 0.06 -9.99
N ALA A 119 0.81 0.93 -10.41
CA ALA A 119 2.01 0.52 -11.12
C ALA A 119 2.91 -0.39 -10.27
N TYR A 120 3.11 -0.05 -8.99
CA TYR A 120 3.78 -0.92 -8.01
C TYR A 120 3.13 -2.31 -7.96
N PHE A 121 1.80 -2.36 -7.87
CA PHE A 121 1.05 -3.61 -7.80
C PHE A 121 1.22 -4.47 -9.06
N VAL A 122 1.06 -3.88 -10.25
CA VAL A 122 1.20 -4.58 -11.53
C VAL A 122 2.62 -5.12 -11.71
N VAL A 123 3.64 -4.30 -11.44
CA VAL A 123 5.04 -4.71 -11.51
C VAL A 123 5.34 -5.82 -10.50
N GLY A 124 4.79 -5.71 -9.29
CA GLY A 124 4.93 -6.73 -8.25
C GLY A 124 4.37 -8.09 -8.65
N ILE A 125 3.22 -8.13 -9.31
CA ILE A 125 2.65 -9.36 -9.89
C ILE A 125 3.53 -9.90 -11.02
N MET A 126 3.95 -9.04 -11.95
CA MET A 126 4.77 -9.45 -13.10
C MET A 126 6.08 -10.11 -12.67
N LEU A 127 6.75 -9.55 -11.66
CA LEU A 127 8.00 -10.10 -11.10
C LEU A 127 7.81 -11.50 -10.47
N ARG A 128 6.57 -11.85 -10.08
CA ARG A 128 6.21 -13.10 -9.41
C ARG A 128 5.42 -14.05 -10.31
N SER A 129 5.23 -13.71 -11.59
CA SER A 129 4.40 -14.45 -12.55
C SER A 129 4.81 -15.92 -12.74
N ASN A 130 6.09 -16.23 -12.57
CA ASN A 130 6.61 -17.60 -12.67
C ASN A 130 6.17 -18.51 -11.51
N HIS A 131 5.75 -17.94 -10.37
CA HIS A 131 5.35 -18.67 -9.18
C HIS A 131 4.00 -18.16 -8.68
N LEU A 132 2.93 -18.78 -9.16
CA LEU A 132 1.55 -18.34 -8.91
C LEU A 132 1.21 -18.26 -7.41
N LEU A 133 1.68 -19.20 -6.58
CA LEU A 133 1.47 -19.15 -5.12
C LEU A 133 2.06 -17.88 -4.49
N VAL A 134 3.26 -17.48 -4.93
CA VAL A 134 3.95 -16.28 -4.44
C VAL A 134 3.25 -15.02 -4.95
N ALA A 135 2.78 -15.03 -6.19
CA ALA A 135 1.96 -13.95 -6.74
C ALA A 135 0.63 -13.81 -5.96
N MET A 136 -0.04 -14.91 -5.60
CA MET A 136 -1.28 -14.87 -4.83
C MET A 136 -1.06 -14.39 -3.40
N HIS A 137 0.05 -14.76 -2.76
CA HIS A 137 0.42 -14.18 -1.46
C HIS A 137 0.63 -12.67 -1.56
N PHE A 138 1.32 -12.20 -2.59
CA PHE A 138 1.51 -10.77 -2.84
C PHE A 138 0.17 -10.04 -3.06
N VAL A 139 -0.76 -10.64 -3.80
CA VAL A 139 -2.11 -10.08 -4.00
C VAL A 139 -2.89 -10.04 -2.68
N ALA A 140 -2.84 -11.12 -1.90
CA ALA A 140 -3.52 -11.21 -0.61
C ALA A 140 -2.99 -10.16 0.37
N THR A 141 -1.67 -10.03 0.54
CA THR A 141 -1.08 -9.05 1.46
C THR A 141 -1.36 -7.63 1.01
N THR A 142 -1.18 -7.33 -0.28
CA THR A 142 -1.34 -5.97 -0.81
C THR A 142 -2.81 -5.57 -0.81
N LEU A 143 -3.71 -6.36 -1.38
CA LEU A 143 -5.10 -5.96 -1.52
C LEU A 143 -5.96 -6.34 -0.32
N CYS A 144 -5.95 -7.59 0.14
CA CYS A 144 -6.79 -7.98 1.29
C CYS A 144 -6.26 -7.36 2.58
N GLY A 145 -4.96 -7.48 2.85
CA GLY A 145 -4.33 -6.83 4.01
C GLY A 145 -4.45 -5.31 3.96
N GLY A 146 -4.23 -4.71 2.79
CA GLY A 146 -4.43 -3.29 2.56
C GLY A 146 -5.88 -2.84 2.78
N ALA A 147 -6.87 -3.58 2.27
CA ALA A 147 -8.30 -3.27 2.48
C ALA A 147 -8.69 -3.31 3.96
N LEU A 148 -8.22 -4.32 4.70
CA LEU A 148 -8.46 -4.42 6.14
C LEU A 148 -7.85 -3.23 6.89
N LEU A 149 -6.61 -2.87 6.57
CA LEU A 149 -5.94 -1.73 7.19
C LEU A 149 -6.62 -0.41 6.82
N ALA A 150 -7.02 -0.23 5.55
CA ALA A 150 -7.78 0.93 5.09
C ALA A 150 -9.11 1.06 5.84
N HIS A 151 -9.84 -0.05 5.99
CA HIS A 151 -11.08 -0.08 6.75
C HIS A 151 -10.85 0.30 8.22
N ALA A 152 -9.82 -0.25 8.86
CA ALA A 152 -9.49 0.09 10.24
C ALA A 152 -9.19 1.60 10.41
N LEU A 153 -8.49 2.20 9.43
CA LEU A 153 -8.21 3.63 9.42
C LEU A 153 -9.47 4.48 9.16
N LEU A 154 -10.37 4.03 8.29
CA LEU A 154 -11.67 4.69 8.05
C LEU A 154 -12.59 4.61 9.28
N VAL A 155 -12.61 3.49 10.00
CA VAL A 155 -13.34 3.34 11.27
C VAL A 155 -12.76 4.28 12.32
N LYS A 156 -11.44 4.33 12.45
CA LYS A 156 -10.76 5.27 13.34
C LYS A 156 -11.05 6.73 12.99
N ALA A 157 -11.27 7.04 11.71
CA ALA A 157 -11.65 8.38 11.26
C ALA A 157 -13.16 8.71 11.49
N GLU A 158 -13.93 7.78 12.07
CA GLU A 158 -15.39 7.90 12.29
C GLU A 158 -16.15 8.27 11.00
N HIS A 159 -15.80 7.64 9.87
CA HIS A 159 -16.55 7.84 8.64
C HIS A 159 -18.02 7.39 8.83
N LYS A 160 -18.96 8.20 8.36
CA LYS A 160 -20.41 7.93 8.43
C LYS A 160 -20.95 7.27 7.15
N VAL A 161 -20.08 6.99 6.19
CA VAL A 161 -20.47 6.44 4.89
C VAL A 161 -20.65 4.93 5.03
N THR A 162 -21.89 4.51 5.30
CA THR A 162 -22.27 3.11 5.52
C THR A 162 -21.92 2.19 4.35
N GLU A 163 -21.87 2.74 3.13
CA GLU A 163 -21.45 2.01 1.92
C GLU A 163 -20.02 1.45 2.07
N PHE A 164 -19.07 2.22 2.60
CA PHE A 164 -17.69 1.74 2.76
C PHE A 164 -17.58 0.62 3.80
N ASN A 165 -18.37 0.66 4.87
CA ASN A 165 -18.45 -0.42 5.87
C ASN A 165 -19.01 -1.73 5.29
N THR A 166 -19.68 -1.69 4.15
CA THR A 166 -20.23 -2.88 3.50
C THR A 166 -19.29 -3.36 2.39
N TRP A 167 -18.86 -2.45 1.52
CA TRP A 167 -18.08 -2.79 0.32
C TRP A 167 -16.64 -3.22 0.64
N LEU A 168 -15.92 -2.55 1.56
CA LEU A 168 -14.53 -2.92 1.88
C LEU A 168 -14.39 -4.35 2.43
N PRO A 169 -15.22 -4.79 3.39
CA PRO A 169 -15.19 -6.18 3.85
C PRO A 169 -15.52 -7.18 2.74
N PHE A 170 -16.52 -6.91 1.89
CA PHE A 170 -16.87 -7.82 0.80
C PHE A 170 -15.77 -7.92 -0.27
N ILE A 171 -15.14 -6.80 -0.62
CA ILE A 171 -14.00 -6.78 -1.54
C ILE A 171 -12.83 -7.57 -0.93
N GLY A 172 -12.50 -7.32 0.34
CA GLY A 172 -11.47 -8.07 1.06
C GLY A 172 -11.77 -9.56 1.11
N ALA A 173 -13.00 -9.95 1.44
CA ALA A 173 -13.44 -11.35 1.49
C ALA A 173 -13.41 -12.02 0.12
N GLY A 174 -13.83 -11.33 -0.94
CA GLY A 174 -13.76 -11.84 -2.31
C GLY A 174 -12.33 -12.09 -2.77
N ILE A 175 -11.42 -11.15 -2.47
CA ILE A 175 -9.99 -11.30 -2.76
C ILE A 175 -9.38 -12.46 -1.96
N ALA A 176 -9.70 -12.56 -0.67
CA ALA A 176 -9.23 -13.65 0.18
C ALA A 176 -9.70 -15.02 -0.33
N LEU A 177 -10.96 -15.14 -0.75
CA LEU A 177 -11.52 -16.38 -1.31
C LEU A 177 -10.84 -16.74 -2.63
N LEU A 178 -10.62 -15.77 -3.51
CA LEU A 178 -9.90 -15.98 -4.77
C LEU A 178 -8.45 -16.43 -4.53
N CYS A 179 -7.74 -15.80 -3.60
CA CYS A 179 -6.38 -16.21 -3.22
C CYS A 179 -6.36 -17.61 -2.61
N LEU A 180 -7.36 -17.98 -1.81
CA LEU A 180 -7.47 -19.30 -1.20
C LEU A 180 -7.74 -20.39 -2.24
N VAL A 181 -8.70 -20.18 -3.15
CA VAL A 181 -9.03 -21.11 -4.23
C VAL A 181 -7.85 -21.32 -5.18
N LEU A 182 -7.14 -20.25 -5.54
CA LEU A 182 -5.97 -20.34 -6.42
C LEU A 182 -4.71 -20.85 -5.70
N GLY A 183 -4.66 -20.74 -4.36
CA GLY A 183 -3.54 -21.21 -3.53
C GLY A 183 -3.62 -22.68 -3.13
N ILE A 184 -4.81 -23.22 -2.86
CA ILE A 184 -5.02 -24.65 -2.49
C ILE A 184 -4.36 -25.64 -3.45
N PRO A 185 -4.48 -25.53 -4.80
CA PRO A 185 -3.89 -26.52 -5.70
C PRO A 185 -2.34 -26.47 -5.76
N GLN A 186 -1.70 -25.58 -5.00
CA GLN A 186 -0.25 -25.36 -5.01
C GLN A 186 0.41 -25.54 -3.63
N LEU A 187 -0.36 -25.96 -2.63
CA LEU A 187 0.08 -26.40 -1.29
C LEU A 187 0.50 -27.87 -1.32
#